data_AF-A0A291E239-F1
#
_entry.id   AF-A0A291E239-F1
#
_cell.length_a   1.000
_cell.length_b   1.000
_cell.length_c   1.000
_cell.angle_alpha   90.00
_cell.angle_beta   90.00
_cell.angle_gamma   90.00
#
_symmetry.space_group_name_H-M   'P 1'
#
loop_
_entity.id
_entity.type
_entity.pdbx_description
1 polymer ?
#
loop_
_entity_poly.entity_id
_entity_poly.type
_entity_poly.pdbx_seq_one_letter_code
_entity_poly.pdbx_strand_id
1 'polypeptide(L)'
;MATIWDVLGIEPTTDEREIRRAYARELKLRRPDKDPQGFQALREAFDSAKRYASSTRETLWIDARDTVLVDEPGPEFIEEDTPPSTQAEVSEEGWNRNELWQQAQVFAALLLRDETTGFGELHHYLEQEIPDSLTAGKTFSLMLAEALSEQPWLYRSLLNEVSSIMGWQIDNYRSSQLPDWLIHALDVQIANTEQENYWLILSRQYDGGMLAQLKWRLLTEKGAGIPWWAWLVPDFIQQLRNQVIEVRQRFPLLQERLNPALLEAVDKPRLVLSWETIITVVFWGYTAWLPGHESLKMAAHAVAMLGVVALYLWGYPALMRLCRQHPGRLERVESYFWLISLVILFSPFYKLFHHLYYLDNKASSGLTRVLMVAAILLVPLGFTLWEKRSRWRTLPQSIVKTIIVFPVKVIRDLPPLVNVLAAILLPMLYGIIIEMVYFIK
;
A
#
# COMPACT_ATOMS: atom_id res chain seq x y z
N MET A 1 -0.35 36.36 15.25
CA MET A 1 0.16 35.35 14.31
C MET A 1 -0.71 35.43 13.08
N ALA A 2 -0.16 35.86 11.94
CA ALA A 2 -0.92 35.88 10.69
C ALA A 2 -1.08 34.45 10.19
N THR A 3 -2.31 34.03 9.88
CA THR A 3 -2.57 32.71 9.30
C THR A 3 -2.26 32.73 7.79
N ILE A 4 -2.03 31.56 7.19
CA ILE A 4 -1.76 31.43 5.74
C ILE A 4 -2.87 32.05 4.87
N TRP A 5 -4.08 32.11 5.42
CA TRP A 5 -5.29 32.65 4.79
C TRP A 5 -5.34 34.18 4.88
N ASP A 6 -4.85 34.76 5.98
CA ASP A 6 -4.72 36.22 6.14
C ASP A 6 -3.69 36.81 5.16
N VAL A 7 -2.64 36.05 4.83
CA VAL A 7 -1.61 36.47 3.86
C VAL A 7 -2.11 36.39 2.42
N LEU A 8 -3.03 35.46 2.12
CA LEU A 8 -3.68 35.34 0.80
C LEU A 8 -4.95 36.19 0.67
N GLY A 9 -5.49 36.71 1.78
CA GLY A 9 -6.70 37.53 1.81
C GLY A 9 -7.99 36.76 1.46
N ILE A 10 -8.05 35.47 1.79
CA ILE A 10 -9.19 34.57 1.51
C ILE A 10 -9.54 33.74 2.74
N GLU A 11 -10.75 33.17 2.77
CA GLU A 11 -11.14 32.18 3.80
C GLU A 11 -10.48 30.81 3.54
N PRO A 12 -10.34 29.95 4.57
CA PRO A 12 -9.83 28.59 4.40
C PRO A 12 -10.63 27.77 3.38
N THR A 13 -10.00 27.41 2.27
CA THR A 13 -10.65 26.74 1.13
C THR A 13 -9.82 25.57 0.61
N THR A 14 -10.48 24.61 -0.03
CA THR A 14 -9.83 23.49 -0.75
C THR A 14 -9.88 23.67 -2.26
N ASP A 15 -10.45 24.77 -2.76
CA ASP A 15 -10.47 25.10 -4.19
C ASP A 15 -9.15 25.74 -4.65
N GLU A 16 -8.32 24.97 -5.34
CA GLU A 16 -7.06 25.45 -5.93
C GLU A 16 -7.23 26.66 -6.86
N ARG A 17 -8.37 26.80 -7.53
CA ARG A 17 -8.61 27.94 -8.45
C ARG A 17 -8.74 29.24 -7.66
N GLU A 18 -9.39 29.18 -6.50
CA GLU A 18 -9.54 30.30 -5.59
C GLU A 18 -8.19 30.70 -4.97
N ILE A 19 -7.40 29.71 -4.52
CA ILE A 19 -6.04 29.91 -3.98
C ILE A 19 -5.10 30.54 -5.03
N ARG A 20 -5.12 30.06 -6.28
CA ARG A 20 -4.30 30.63 -7.38
C ARG A 20 -4.73 32.05 -7.76
N ARG A 21 -6.03 32.34 -7.74
CA ARG A 21 -6.56 33.69 -8.02
C ARG A 21 -6.17 34.69 -6.93
N ALA A 22 -6.23 34.28 -5.67
CA ALA A 22 -5.80 35.09 -4.53
C ALA A 22 -4.30 35.40 -4.62
N TYR A 23 -3.47 34.38 -4.87
CA TYR A 23 -2.04 34.55 -5.09
C TYR A 23 -1.71 35.51 -6.23
N ALA A 24 -2.38 35.38 -7.39
CA ALA A 24 -2.16 36.27 -8.53
C ALA A 24 -2.59 37.72 -8.26
N ARG A 25 -3.54 37.94 -7.35
CA ARG A 25 -3.97 39.28 -6.93
C ARG A 25 -2.91 39.95 -6.05
N GLU A 26 -2.43 39.23 -5.04
CA GLU A 26 -1.40 39.73 -4.11
C GLU A 26 -0.02 39.86 -4.77
N LEU A 27 0.30 38.99 -5.72
CA LEU A 27 1.55 39.03 -6.49
C LEU A 27 1.69 40.32 -7.32
N LYS A 28 0.56 40.89 -7.78
CA LYS A 28 0.57 42.17 -8.51
C LYS A 28 0.94 43.35 -7.62
N LEU A 29 0.66 43.25 -6.31
CA LEU A 29 0.94 44.29 -5.32
C LEU A 29 2.36 44.14 -4.75
N ARG A 30 2.80 42.90 -4.50
CA ARG A 30 4.11 42.59 -3.90
C ARG A 30 5.09 42.09 -4.95
N ARG A 31 5.65 43.03 -5.73
CA ARG A 31 6.66 42.71 -6.73
C ARG A 31 8.01 42.36 -6.06
N PRO A 32 8.72 41.32 -6.51
CA PRO A 32 10.00 40.88 -5.92
C PRO A 32 11.05 41.99 -5.83
N ASP A 33 11.04 42.93 -6.79
CA ASP A 33 12.00 44.02 -6.87
C ASP A 33 11.76 45.13 -5.83
N LYS A 34 10.57 45.18 -5.22
CA LYS A 34 10.16 46.23 -4.28
C LYS A 34 9.98 45.72 -2.84
N ASP A 35 9.62 44.45 -2.67
CA ASP A 35 9.39 43.85 -1.36
C ASP A 35 9.73 42.34 -1.37
N PRO A 36 11.02 41.99 -1.23
CA PRO A 36 11.46 40.60 -1.25
C PRO A 36 10.95 39.77 -0.06
N GLN A 37 10.83 40.39 1.14
CA GLN A 37 10.29 39.70 2.32
C GLN A 37 8.78 39.47 2.21
N GLY A 38 8.02 40.44 1.71
CA GLY A 38 6.59 40.28 1.48
C GLY A 38 6.25 39.30 0.37
N PHE A 39 7.11 39.17 -0.65
CA PHE A 39 7.02 38.14 -1.69
C PHE A 39 7.29 36.74 -1.13
N GLN A 40 8.31 36.58 -0.27
CA GLN A 40 8.61 35.31 0.38
C GLN A 40 7.45 34.84 1.29
N ALA A 41 6.91 35.74 2.12
CA ALA A 41 5.76 35.41 2.98
C ALA A 41 4.51 35.02 2.17
N LEU A 42 4.25 35.72 1.06
CA LEU A 42 3.15 35.39 0.14
C LEU A 42 3.35 34.00 -0.50
N ARG A 43 4.60 33.66 -0.84
CA ARG A 43 4.94 32.37 -1.44
C ARG A 43 4.77 31.22 -0.46
N GLU A 44 5.24 31.38 0.76
CA GLU A 44 5.11 30.39 1.84
C GLU A 44 3.63 30.14 2.19
N ALA A 45 2.80 31.18 2.21
CA ALA A 45 1.37 31.07 2.41
C ALA A 45 0.67 30.30 1.27
N PHE A 46 1.02 30.60 0.01
CA PHE A 46 0.48 29.90 -1.16
C PHE A 46 0.87 28.40 -1.17
N ASP A 47 2.14 28.09 -0.90
CA ASP A 47 2.63 26.71 -0.90
C ASP A 47 2.03 25.91 0.27
N SER A 48 1.70 26.56 1.39
CA SER A 48 1.01 25.95 2.53
C SER A 48 -0.48 25.71 2.26
N ALA A 49 -1.17 26.67 1.62
CA ALA A 49 -2.56 26.52 1.22
C ALA A 49 -2.75 25.45 0.12
N LYS A 50 -1.79 25.34 -0.82
CA LYS A 50 -1.79 24.27 -1.84
C LYS A 50 -1.60 22.89 -1.21
N ARG A 51 -0.70 22.76 -0.22
CA ARG A 51 -0.52 21.52 0.55
C ARG A 51 -1.77 21.12 1.33
N TYR A 52 -2.49 22.09 1.88
CA TYR A 52 -3.78 21.87 2.55
C TYR A 52 -4.88 21.39 1.57
N ALA A 53 -4.92 21.97 0.36
CA ALA A 53 -5.86 21.55 -0.69
C ALA A 53 -5.51 20.16 -1.28
N SER A 54 -4.22 19.85 -1.45
CA SER A 54 -3.76 18.58 -2.04
C SER A 54 -3.87 17.39 -1.09
N SER A 55 -3.63 17.59 0.22
CA SER A 55 -3.81 16.53 1.23
C SER A 55 -5.26 16.05 1.35
N THR A 56 -6.21 16.88 0.91
CA THR A 56 -7.65 16.56 0.91
C THR A 56 -8.11 15.94 -0.42
N ARG A 57 -7.27 15.95 -1.47
CA ARG A 57 -7.66 15.68 -2.87
C ARG A 57 -6.90 14.50 -3.52
N GLU A 58 -6.60 13.45 -2.77
CA GLU A 58 -6.05 12.19 -3.31
C GLU A 58 -7.13 11.32 -4.02
N THR A 59 -8.01 11.95 -4.79
CA THR A 59 -8.99 11.29 -5.67
C THR A 59 -9.33 12.22 -6.84
N LEU A 60 -8.54 12.16 -7.92
CA LEU A 60 -8.95 12.14 -9.34
C LEU A 60 -7.84 12.65 -10.29
N TRP A 61 -7.65 11.87 -11.36
CA TRP A 61 -6.67 11.99 -12.46
C TRP A 61 -6.77 13.27 -13.32
N ILE A 62 -5.70 13.48 -14.09
CA ILE A 62 -5.36 14.55 -15.05
C ILE A 62 -6.23 14.52 -16.32
N ASP A 63 -6.43 15.68 -16.99
CA ASP A 63 -6.46 15.74 -18.46
C ASP A 63 -5.78 17.01 -19.00
N ALA A 64 -5.13 16.82 -20.16
CA ALA A 64 -4.33 17.74 -20.95
C ALA A 64 -5.19 18.61 -21.86
N ARG A 65 -4.85 19.91 -21.92
CA ARG A 65 -4.94 20.84 -23.07
C ARG A 65 -4.74 22.26 -22.56
N ASP A 66 -3.57 22.81 -22.85
CA ASP A 66 -3.45 24.16 -23.40
C ASP A 66 -2.05 24.31 -23.99
N THR A 67 -1.99 24.05 -25.29
CA THR A 67 -0.91 24.40 -26.21
C THR A 67 -0.75 25.92 -26.25
N VAL A 68 0.47 26.38 -25.99
CA VAL A 68 0.91 27.76 -26.19
C VAL A 68 0.95 28.04 -27.70
N LEU A 69 0.20 29.05 -28.15
CA LEU A 69 0.40 29.70 -29.44
C LEU A 69 1.20 30.99 -29.20
N VAL A 70 2.42 31.05 -29.72
CA VAL A 70 3.08 32.32 -30.07
C VAL A 70 3.79 32.09 -31.40
N ASP A 71 3.38 32.87 -32.39
CA ASP A 71 3.96 32.99 -33.72
C ASP A 71 4.66 34.35 -33.83
N GLU A 72 5.52 34.51 -34.86
CA GLU A 72 6.26 35.71 -35.34
C GLU A 72 7.69 35.99 -34.77
N PRO A 73 8.65 36.49 -35.60
CA PRO A 73 9.63 35.63 -36.29
C PRO A 73 11.11 36.14 -36.32
N GLY A 74 12.02 35.24 -36.73
CA GLY A 74 13.27 35.52 -37.48
C GLY A 74 14.56 35.85 -36.69
N PRO A 75 15.78 35.61 -37.26
CA PRO A 75 16.07 35.16 -38.62
C PRO A 75 16.84 33.82 -38.75
N GLU A 76 16.59 33.20 -39.90
CA GLU A 76 17.42 32.30 -40.72
C GLU A 76 18.82 31.94 -40.22
N PHE A 77 19.01 30.66 -39.89
CA PHE A 77 20.31 30.00 -40.00
C PHE A 77 20.43 29.40 -41.40
N ILE A 78 21.43 29.87 -42.15
CA ILE A 78 21.87 29.29 -43.41
C ILE A 78 22.50 27.92 -43.09
N GLU A 79 21.94 26.86 -43.66
CA GLU A 79 22.63 25.57 -43.78
C GLU A 79 23.75 25.72 -44.82
N GLU A 80 24.99 25.47 -44.40
CA GLU A 80 26.08 25.20 -45.32
C GLU A 80 26.72 23.85 -44.92
N ASP A 81 26.31 22.82 -45.65
CA ASP A 81 26.86 21.47 -45.62
C ASP A 81 28.16 21.46 -46.44
N THR A 82 29.34 21.26 -45.82
CA THR A 82 30.38 20.32 -46.30
C THR A 82 31.46 20.11 -45.22
N PRO A 83 31.85 18.86 -44.87
CA PRO A 83 33.01 18.57 -44.03
C PRO A 83 34.30 18.60 -44.88
N PRO A 84 35.47 18.92 -44.30
CA PRO A 84 36.32 17.81 -43.86
C PRO A 84 37.22 18.10 -42.64
N SER A 85 37.59 16.99 -41.99
CA SER A 85 38.88 16.77 -41.31
C SER A 85 39.13 17.52 -39.99
N THR A 86 39.09 16.72 -38.92
CA THR A 86 40.13 16.61 -37.89
C THR A 86 41.03 17.83 -37.76
N GLN A 87 40.53 18.84 -37.07
CA GLN A 87 41.37 19.69 -36.26
C GLN A 87 40.93 19.44 -34.83
N ALA A 88 41.80 18.76 -34.08
CA ALA A 88 41.87 18.97 -32.66
C ALA A 88 42.02 20.48 -32.47
N GLU A 89 40.91 21.15 -32.18
CA GLU A 89 40.95 22.43 -31.51
C GLU A 89 41.72 22.16 -30.22
N VAL A 90 43.00 22.54 -30.24
CA VAL A 90 43.79 22.72 -29.04
C VAL A 90 43.01 23.74 -28.23
N SER A 91 42.26 23.24 -27.26
CA SER A 91 41.60 24.06 -26.26
C SER A 91 42.66 24.95 -25.63
N GLU A 92 42.48 26.26 -25.73
CA GLU A 92 43.33 27.28 -25.09
C GLU A 92 43.24 27.23 -23.54
N GLU A 93 42.54 26.25 -22.99
CA GLU A 93 42.44 25.95 -21.57
C GLU A 93 43.25 24.69 -21.30
N GLY A 94 44.27 24.78 -20.43
CA GLY A 94 45.29 23.75 -20.17
C GLY A 94 44.83 22.46 -19.49
N TRP A 95 43.63 21.95 -19.82
CA TRP A 95 43.07 20.71 -19.30
C TRP A 95 42.51 19.82 -20.43
N ASN A 96 42.56 18.51 -20.22
CA ASN A 96 42.19 17.53 -21.23
C ASN A 96 40.84 16.87 -20.91
N ARG A 97 39.89 16.98 -21.84
CA ARG A 97 38.54 16.40 -21.72
C ARG A 97 38.56 14.89 -21.47
N ASN A 98 39.46 14.16 -22.14
CA ASN A 98 39.52 12.70 -22.01
C ASN A 98 40.05 12.26 -20.64
N GLU A 99 40.98 13.03 -20.06
CA GLU A 99 41.49 12.77 -18.71
C GLU A 99 40.39 13.00 -17.66
N LEU A 100 39.62 14.08 -17.79
CA LEU A 100 38.46 14.32 -16.92
C LEU A 100 37.39 13.23 -17.05
N TRP A 101 37.11 12.78 -18.28
CA TRP A 101 36.22 11.66 -18.54
C TRP A 101 36.73 10.44 -17.77
N GLN A 102 38.01 10.07 -17.96
CA GLN A 102 38.59 8.88 -17.34
C GLN A 102 38.54 8.95 -15.80
N GLN A 103 38.82 10.11 -15.22
CA GLN A 103 38.69 10.32 -13.78
C GLN A 103 37.24 10.15 -13.31
N ALA A 104 36.27 10.66 -14.06
CA ALA A 104 34.84 10.49 -13.75
C ALA A 104 34.43 9.00 -13.71
N GLN A 105 34.93 8.13 -14.61
CA GLN A 105 34.72 6.67 -14.51
C GLN A 105 35.29 6.10 -13.21
N VAL A 106 36.53 6.49 -12.89
CA VAL A 106 37.24 5.95 -11.74
C VAL A 106 36.49 6.31 -10.46
N PHE A 107 36.05 7.56 -10.31
CA PHE A 107 35.24 7.99 -9.18
C PHE A 107 33.90 7.30 -9.14
N ALA A 108 33.18 7.20 -10.27
CA ALA A 108 31.92 6.48 -10.32
C ALA A 108 32.09 5.03 -9.83
N ALA A 109 33.07 4.29 -10.34
CA ALA A 109 33.34 2.92 -9.92
C ALA A 109 33.78 2.82 -8.45
N LEU A 110 34.59 3.76 -7.97
CA LEU A 110 35.06 3.79 -6.59
C LEU A 110 33.91 4.03 -5.60
N LEU A 111 33.05 5.01 -5.90
CA LEU A 111 31.89 5.36 -5.09
C LEU A 111 30.93 4.18 -4.88
N LEU A 112 30.73 3.37 -5.92
CA LEU A 112 29.87 2.19 -5.82
C LEU A 112 30.53 1.01 -5.08
N ARG A 113 31.85 0.90 -5.13
CA ARG A 113 32.59 -0.19 -4.46
C ARG A 113 32.78 0.08 -2.97
N ASP A 114 33.14 1.31 -2.63
CA ASP A 114 33.37 1.79 -1.27
C ASP A 114 32.99 3.26 -1.18
N GLU A 115 31.76 3.49 -0.69
CA GLU A 115 31.20 4.83 -0.56
C GLU A 115 32.12 5.73 0.30
N THR A 116 32.64 5.22 1.42
CA THR A 116 33.42 6.03 2.37
C THR A 116 34.74 6.51 1.78
N THR A 117 35.49 5.61 1.16
CA THR A 117 36.75 5.97 0.49
C THR A 117 36.46 6.84 -0.74
N GLY A 118 35.42 6.50 -1.52
CA GLY A 118 35.05 7.23 -2.73
C GLY A 118 34.66 8.68 -2.46
N PHE A 119 33.90 8.96 -1.41
CA PHE A 119 33.54 10.34 -1.05
C PHE A 119 34.76 11.15 -0.60
N GLY A 120 35.66 10.55 0.18
CA GLY A 120 36.88 11.22 0.64
C GLY A 120 37.79 11.62 -0.52
N GLU A 121 38.04 10.70 -1.44
CA GLU A 121 38.87 10.93 -2.63
C GLU A 121 38.21 11.93 -3.59
N LEU A 122 36.89 11.85 -3.79
CA LEU A 122 36.18 12.81 -4.63
C LEU A 122 36.28 14.23 -4.05
N HIS A 123 36.12 14.38 -2.74
CA HIS A 123 36.25 15.68 -2.08
C HIS A 123 37.67 16.23 -2.22
N HIS A 124 38.69 15.40 -2.02
CA HIS A 124 40.09 15.77 -2.18
C HIS A 124 40.40 16.25 -3.62
N TYR A 125 39.91 15.50 -4.62
CA TYR A 125 40.08 15.83 -6.03
C TYR A 125 39.47 17.18 -6.40
N LEU A 126 38.23 17.44 -5.93
CA LEU A 126 37.52 18.70 -6.17
C LEU A 126 38.24 19.91 -5.56
N GLU A 127 38.95 19.74 -4.43
CA GLU A 127 39.65 20.81 -3.74
C GLU A 127 41.08 21.07 -4.25
N GLN A 128 41.79 20.03 -4.70
CA GLN A 128 43.24 20.11 -4.92
C GLN A 128 43.70 19.82 -6.35
N GLU A 129 42.95 19.04 -7.12
CA GLU A 129 43.43 18.48 -8.40
C GLU A 129 42.62 18.92 -9.62
N ILE A 130 41.39 19.41 -9.43
CA ILE A 130 40.60 19.94 -10.54
C ILE A 130 41.26 21.22 -11.11
N PRO A 131 41.37 21.33 -12.45
CA PRO A 131 41.87 22.54 -13.08
C PRO A 131 41.07 23.77 -12.66
N ASP A 132 41.77 24.87 -12.36
CA ASP A 132 41.23 26.18 -11.91
C ASP A 132 40.43 26.92 -13.00
N SER A 133 39.44 26.23 -13.57
CA SER A 133 38.53 26.73 -14.59
C SER A 133 37.11 26.29 -14.28
N LEU A 134 36.19 27.27 -14.31
CA LEU A 134 34.77 27.04 -14.09
C LEU A 134 34.19 26.07 -15.15
N THR A 135 34.79 26.02 -16.34
CA THR A 135 34.44 25.13 -17.45
C THR A 135 34.86 23.68 -17.16
N ALA A 136 36.08 23.42 -16.68
CA ALA A 136 36.52 22.06 -16.31
C ALA A 136 35.65 21.47 -15.19
N GLY A 137 35.37 22.24 -14.13
CA GLY A 137 34.54 21.76 -13.02
C GLY A 137 33.12 21.40 -13.44
N LYS A 138 32.47 22.24 -14.27
CA LYS A 138 31.14 21.91 -14.83
C LYS A 138 31.19 20.70 -15.76
N THR A 139 32.24 20.58 -16.57
CA THR A 139 32.41 19.46 -17.52
C THR A 139 32.61 18.15 -16.76
N PHE A 140 33.48 18.13 -15.76
CA PHE A 140 33.69 16.99 -14.88
C PHE A 140 32.40 16.58 -14.15
N SER A 141 31.66 17.58 -13.65
CA SER A 141 30.36 17.37 -12.99
C SER A 141 29.35 16.63 -13.89
N LEU A 142 29.24 17.03 -15.16
CA LEU A 142 28.39 16.33 -16.14
C LEU A 142 28.89 14.92 -16.43
N MET A 143 30.20 14.74 -16.63
CA MET A 143 30.81 13.43 -16.90
C MET A 143 30.65 12.46 -15.73
N LEU A 144 30.75 12.93 -14.50
CA LEU A 144 30.54 12.10 -13.32
C LEU A 144 29.09 11.62 -13.22
N ALA A 145 28.13 12.53 -13.45
CA ALA A 145 26.72 12.17 -13.49
C ALA A 145 26.42 11.17 -14.64
N GLU A 146 27.02 11.38 -15.81
CA GLU A 146 26.91 10.44 -16.94
C GLU A 146 27.49 9.07 -16.59
N ALA A 147 28.72 9.02 -16.07
CA ALA A 147 29.37 7.79 -15.65
C ALA A 147 28.55 7.04 -14.59
N LEU A 148 27.98 7.74 -13.60
CA LEU A 148 27.10 7.13 -12.59
C LEU A 148 25.81 6.56 -13.20
N SER A 149 25.24 7.21 -14.21
CA SER A 149 24.03 6.71 -14.89
C SER A 149 24.25 5.40 -15.64
N GLU A 150 25.50 5.13 -16.05
CA GLU A 150 25.88 3.88 -16.70
C GLU A 150 26.25 2.76 -15.72
N GLN A 151 26.58 3.07 -14.46
CA GLN A 151 27.01 2.08 -13.49
C GLN A 151 25.82 1.26 -12.94
N PRO A 152 25.90 -0.08 -12.93
CA PRO A 152 24.93 -0.91 -12.21
C PRO A 152 25.07 -0.73 -10.71
N TRP A 153 23.99 -0.91 -9.94
CA TRP A 153 23.97 -0.78 -8.48
C TRP A 153 24.04 0.66 -7.95
N LEU A 154 23.58 1.63 -8.74
CA LEU A 154 23.40 3.00 -8.26
C LEU A 154 22.18 3.10 -7.33
N TYR A 155 22.41 3.52 -6.09
CA TYR A 155 21.34 3.75 -5.11
C TYR A 155 20.99 5.24 -5.00
N ARG A 156 19.73 5.53 -4.64
CA ARG A 156 19.29 6.92 -4.39
C ARG A 156 20.05 7.59 -3.25
N SER A 157 20.42 6.85 -2.20
CA SER A 157 21.24 7.39 -1.10
C SER A 157 22.59 7.87 -1.58
N LEU A 158 23.29 7.04 -2.37
CA LEU A 158 24.57 7.37 -2.97
C LEU A 158 24.46 8.59 -3.87
N LEU A 159 23.46 8.61 -4.76
CA LEU A 159 23.24 9.74 -5.66
C LEU A 159 22.95 11.05 -4.91
N ASN A 160 22.17 11.00 -3.83
CA ASN A 160 21.88 12.17 -3.01
C ASN A 160 23.14 12.74 -2.35
N GLU A 161 24.02 11.87 -1.84
CA GLU A 161 25.28 12.29 -1.24
C GLU A 161 26.24 12.88 -2.28
N VAL A 162 26.37 12.24 -3.46
CA VAL A 162 27.16 12.80 -4.57
C VAL A 162 26.57 14.14 -5.02
N SER A 163 25.24 14.25 -5.14
CA SER A 163 24.57 15.51 -5.48
C SER A 163 24.82 16.61 -4.44
N SER A 164 24.94 16.24 -3.16
CA SER A 164 25.30 17.17 -2.07
C SER A 164 26.72 17.70 -2.26
N ILE A 165 27.68 16.80 -2.52
CA ILE A 165 29.09 17.14 -2.74
C ILE A 165 29.26 18.00 -4.00
N MET A 166 28.62 17.60 -5.11
CA MET A 166 28.74 18.25 -6.41
C MET A 166 27.81 19.47 -6.57
N GLY A 167 26.92 19.73 -5.61
CA GLY A 167 25.96 20.82 -5.67
C GLY A 167 24.94 20.70 -6.80
N TRP A 168 24.61 19.47 -7.23
CA TRP A 168 23.69 19.21 -8.35
C TRP A 168 22.24 19.64 -8.08
N GLN A 169 21.85 19.67 -6.80
CA GLN A 169 20.50 20.04 -6.36
C GLN A 169 19.41 19.23 -7.08
N ILE A 170 19.61 17.93 -7.26
CA ILE A 170 18.69 17.05 -8.00
C ILE A 170 17.27 17.03 -7.42
N ASP A 171 17.11 17.33 -6.13
CA ASP A 171 15.80 17.40 -5.45
C ASP A 171 15.12 18.77 -5.59
N ASN A 172 15.77 19.77 -6.21
CA ASN A 172 15.26 21.13 -6.30
C ASN A 172 14.38 21.30 -7.56
N TYR A 173 13.08 21.49 -7.35
CA TYR A 173 12.05 21.57 -8.39
C TYR A 173 12.25 22.68 -9.46
N ARG A 174 13.11 23.68 -9.23
CA ARG A 174 13.26 24.83 -10.14
C ARG A 174 14.45 24.74 -11.09
N SER A 175 15.56 24.12 -10.67
CA SER A 175 16.79 24.08 -11.47
C SER A 175 17.82 23.15 -10.82
N SER A 176 18.00 21.97 -11.40
CA SER A 176 19.21 21.18 -11.22
C SER A 176 20.36 21.78 -12.03
N GLN A 177 21.60 21.54 -11.61
CA GLN A 177 22.76 21.84 -12.46
C GLN A 177 22.95 20.81 -13.58
N LEU A 178 22.30 19.66 -13.45
CA LEU A 178 22.30 18.60 -14.44
C LEU A 178 21.17 18.78 -15.46
N PRO A 179 21.39 18.46 -16.75
CA PRO A 179 20.34 18.40 -17.75
C PRO A 179 19.24 17.39 -17.39
N ASP A 180 18.00 17.68 -17.78
CA ASP A 180 16.83 16.83 -17.50
C ASP A 180 17.00 15.39 -18.00
N TRP A 181 17.60 15.20 -19.17
CA TRP A 181 17.84 13.87 -19.76
C TRP A 181 18.77 13.02 -18.90
N LEU A 182 19.73 13.65 -18.22
CA LEU A 182 20.71 12.97 -17.40
C LEU A 182 20.15 12.61 -16.02
N ILE A 183 19.33 13.49 -15.44
CA ILE A 183 18.55 13.17 -14.25
C ILE A 183 17.64 11.98 -14.53
N HIS A 184 16.95 12.00 -15.67
CA HIS A 184 16.11 10.87 -16.09
C HIS A 184 16.93 9.59 -16.25
N ALA A 185 18.13 9.64 -16.83
CA ALA A 185 19.01 8.47 -16.96
C ALA A 185 19.42 7.91 -15.58
N LEU A 186 19.79 8.78 -14.63
CA LEU A 186 20.10 8.40 -13.25
C LEU A 186 18.89 7.78 -12.54
N ASP A 187 17.71 8.37 -12.68
CA ASP A 187 16.47 7.86 -12.10
C ASP A 187 16.09 6.48 -12.67
N VAL A 188 16.24 6.30 -13.99
CA VAL A 188 16.04 5.01 -14.65
C VAL A 188 17.01 3.97 -14.12
N GLN A 189 18.29 4.34 -13.96
CA GLN A 189 19.30 3.42 -13.46
C GLN A 189 19.08 3.02 -12.00
N ILE A 190 18.65 3.96 -11.16
CA ILE A 190 18.22 3.67 -9.77
C ILE A 190 17.01 2.73 -9.78
N ALA A 191 16.00 3.00 -10.60
CA ALA A 191 14.82 2.15 -10.70
C ALA A 191 15.18 0.71 -11.13
N ASN A 192 16.09 0.55 -12.09
CA ASN A 192 16.61 -0.75 -12.51
C ASN A 192 17.36 -1.46 -11.38
N THR A 193 18.19 -0.73 -10.63
CA THR A 193 18.93 -1.25 -9.49
C THR A 193 17.99 -1.72 -8.37
N GLU A 194 16.99 -0.92 -8.02
CA GLU A 194 15.99 -1.27 -7.00
C GLU A 194 15.23 -2.55 -7.37
N GLN A 195 14.88 -2.71 -8.66
CA GLN A 195 14.22 -3.91 -9.17
C GLN A 195 15.09 -5.16 -9.05
N GLU A 196 16.35 -5.08 -9.47
CA GLU A 196 17.26 -6.22 -9.42
C GLU A 196 17.59 -6.60 -7.97
N ASN A 197 17.79 -5.61 -7.11
CA ASN A 197 17.99 -5.84 -5.68
C ASN A 197 16.76 -6.51 -5.05
N TYR A 198 15.56 -6.02 -5.33
CA TYR A 198 14.32 -6.64 -4.86
C TYR A 198 14.21 -8.10 -5.31
N TRP A 199 14.51 -8.37 -6.58
CA TRP A 199 14.47 -9.73 -7.13
C TRP A 199 15.44 -10.68 -6.43
N LEU A 200 16.64 -10.20 -6.09
CA LEU A 200 17.66 -10.96 -5.37
C LEU A 200 17.31 -11.17 -3.89
N ILE A 201 16.70 -10.18 -3.23
CA ILE A 201 16.16 -10.36 -1.87
C ILE A 201 15.05 -11.41 -1.89
N LEU A 202 14.16 -11.34 -2.88
CA LEU A 202 13.05 -12.28 -3.05
C LEU A 202 13.57 -13.70 -3.28
N SER A 203 14.60 -13.90 -4.13
CA SER A 203 15.17 -15.23 -4.35
C SER A 203 15.74 -15.83 -3.07
N ARG A 204 16.50 -15.03 -2.30
CA ARG A 204 17.08 -15.45 -1.00
C ARG A 204 16.02 -15.83 0.02
N GLN A 205 14.88 -15.14 0.04
CA GLN A 205 13.75 -15.50 0.90
C GLN A 205 13.23 -16.92 0.61
N TYR A 206 13.39 -17.40 -0.64
CA TYR A 206 12.92 -18.70 -1.08
C TYR A 206 13.98 -19.81 -1.16
N ASP A 207 15.25 -19.51 -0.89
CA ASP A 207 16.36 -20.48 -0.92
C ASP A 207 16.28 -21.56 0.19
N GLY A 208 15.34 -21.40 1.15
CA GLY A 208 15.13 -22.33 2.25
C GLY A 208 14.40 -23.64 1.88
N GLY A 209 13.49 -24.07 2.75
CA GLY A 209 12.85 -25.40 2.66
C GLY A 209 12.10 -25.68 1.35
N MET A 210 11.75 -26.96 1.12
CA MET A 210 11.14 -27.45 -0.14
C MET A 210 9.92 -26.64 -0.62
N LEU A 211 9.05 -26.20 0.31
CA LEU A 211 7.88 -25.37 -0.05
C LEU A 211 8.26 -23.98 -0.56
N ALA A 212 9.35 -23.42 -0.05
CA ALA A 212 9.84 -22.10 -0.46
C ALA A 212 10.42 -22.18 -1.88
N GLN A 213 11.22 -23.22 -2.16
CA GLN A 213 11.74 -23.50 -3.50
C GLN A 213 10.62 -23.75 -4.51
N LEU A 214 9.55 -24.45 -4.11
CA LEU A 214 8.38 -24.64 -4.96
C LEU A 214 7.66 -23.32 -5.26
N LYS A 215 7.54 -22.41 -4.29
CA LYS A 215 7.00 -21.06 -4.54
C LYS A 215 7.86 -20.29 -5.51
N TRP A 216 9.17 -20.31 -5.34
CA TRP A 216 10.11 -19.67 -6.27
C TRP A 216 9.99 -20.23 -7.68
N ARG A 217 9.91 -21.55 -7.80
CA ARG A 217 9.72 -22.21 -9.08
C ARG A 217 8.39 -21.81 -9.73
N LEU A 218 7.31 -21.76 -8.97
CA LEU A 218 6.00 -21.31 -9.49
C LEU A 218 6.00 -19.83 -9.88
N LEU A 219 6.81 -18.98 -9.23
CA LEU A 219 6.97 -17.56 -9.56
C LEU A 219 7.79 -17.34 -10.83
N THR A 220 8.86 -18.11 -11.03
CA THR A 220 9.89 -17.82 -12.05
C THR A 220 9.87 -18.74 -13.27
N GLU A 221 9.52 -20.01 -13.11
CA GLU A 221 9.59 -21.00 -14.18
C GLU A 221 8.41 -20.81 -15.16
N LYS A 222 8.71 -20.37 -16.39
CA LYS A 222 7.72 -20.12 -17.42
C LYS A 222 7.01 -21.43 -17.82
N GLY A 223 5.70 -21.48 -17.60
CA GLY A 223 4.89 -22.67 -17.93
C GLY A 223 4.81 -23.71 -16.82
N ALA A 224 5.38 -23.46 -15.64
CA ALA A 224 5.16 -24.30 -14.47
C ALA A 224 3.68 -24.23 -14.05
N GLY A 225 2.95 -25.32 -14.30
CA GLY A 225 1.57 -25.47 -13.86
C GLY A 225 1.49 -25.63 -12.34
N ILE A 226 0.48 -25.00 -11.72
CA ILE A 226 0.24 -25.13 -10.28
C ILE A 226 -0.23 -26.56 -9.98
N PRO A 227 0.48 -27.33 -9.14
CA PRO A 227 0.06 -28.67 -8.74
C PRO A 227 -1.32 -28.65 -8.07
N TRP A 228 -2.14 -29.67 -8.29
CA TRP A 228 -3.49 -29.73 -7.69
C TRP A 228 -3.46 -29.69 -6.16
N TRP A 229 -2.46 -30.32 -5.53
CA TRP A 229 -2.30 -30.33 -4.08
C TRP A 229 -1.95 -28.94 -3.52
N ALA A 230 -1.38 -28.04 -4.32
CA ALA A 230 -1.03 -26.69 -3.87
C ALA A 230 -2.27 -25.87 -3.51
N TRP A 231 -3.43 -26.24 -4.04
CA TRP A 231 -4.74 -25.67 -3.67
C TRP A 231 -5.27 -26.18 -2.32
N LEU A 232 -4.75 -27.31 -1.85
CA LEU A 232 -5.09 -27.88 -0.53
C LEU A 232 -4.19 -27.33 0.58
N VAL A 233 -2.99 -26.86 0.25
CA VAL A 233 -2.09 -26.28 1.25
C VAL A 233 -2.64 -24.93 1.70
N PRO A 234 -2.96 -24.75 2.99
CA PRO A 234 -3.69 -23.57 3.41
C PRO A 234 -2.80 -22.32 3.31
N ASP A 235 -3.39 -21.22 2.86
CA ASP A 235 -2.75 -19.92 2.61
C ASP A 235 -1.60 -19.92 1.57
N PHE A 236 -1.21 -21.07 1.01
CA PHE A 236 -0.10 -21.16 0.05
C PHE A 236 -0.34 -20.31 -1.21
N ILE A 237 -1.49 -20.50 -1.85
CA ILE A 237 -1.88 -19.74 -3.04
C ILE A 237 -2.17 -18.27 -2.71
N GLN A 238 -2.70 -17.97 -1.51
CA GLN A 238 -2.92 -16.57 -1.10
C GLN A 238 -1.61 -15.83 -0.92
N GLN A 239 -0.61 -16.46 -0.28
CA GLN A 239 0.73 -15.87 -0.15
C GLN A 239 1.34 -15.62 -1.53
N LEU A 240 1.27 -16.61 -2.42
CA LEU A 240 1.79 -16.46 -3.79
C LEU A 240 1.08 -15.35 -4.56
N ARG A 241 -0.25 -15.26 -4.43
CA ARG A 241 -1.08 -14.19 -5.01
C ARG A 241 -0.68 -12.82 -4.47
N ASN A 242 -0.50 -12.68 -3.16
CA ASN A 242 -0.12 -11.42 -2.54
C ASN A 242 1.26 -10.97 -3.04
N GLN A 243 2.22 -11.89 -3.15
CA GLN A 243 3.54 -11.58 -3.71
C GLN A 243 3.45 -11.12 -5.17
N VAL A 244 2.65 -11.81 -6.01
CA VAL A 244 2.43 -11.37 -7.39
C VAL A 244 1.80 -9.99 -7.47
N ILE A 245 0.83 -9.69 -6.60
CA ILE A 245 0.18 -8.37 -6.54
C ILE A 245 1.20 -7.30 -6.11
N GLU A 246 2.02 -7.58 -5.12
CA GLU A 246 3.08 -6.67 -4.64
C GLU A 246 4.08 -6.36 -5.75
N VAL A 247 4.58 -7.39 -6.45
CA VAL A 247 5.49 -7.22 -7.59
C VAL A 247 4.83 -6.41 -8.70
N ARG A 248 3.56 -6.72 -9.04
CA ARG A 248 2.80 -6.01 -10.09
C ARG A 248 2.63 -4.52 -9.75
N GLN A 249 2.41 -4.19 -8.49
CA GLN A 249 2.19 -2.82 -8.03
C GLN A 249 3.47 -2.02 -7.87
N ARG A 250 4.54 -2.64 -7.33
CA ARG A 250 5.78 -1.95 -6.98
C ARG A 250 6.79 -1.92 -8.13
N PHE A 251 6.85 -2.97 -8.95
CA PHE A 251 7.87 -3.16 -9.97
C PHE A 251 7.26 -3.71 -11.28
N PRO A 252 6.64 -2.86 -12.11
CA PRO A 252 5.89 -3.30 -13.29
C PRO A 252 6.76 -4.02 -14.33
N LEU A 253 8.05 -3.66 -14.45
CA LEU A 253 8.98 -4.30 -15.37
C LEU A 253 9.31 -5.76 -14.99
N LEU A 254 9.22 -6.12 -13.70
CA LEU A 254 9.44 -7.50 -13.25
C LEU A 254 8.31 -8.46 -13.66
N GLN A 255 7.18 -7.94 -14.15
CA GLN A 255 6.06 -8.78 -14.58
C GLN A 255 6.43 -9.74 -15.72
N GLU A 256 7.38 -9.35 -16.59
CA GLU A 256 7.84 -10.19 -17.71
C GLU A 256 8.66 -11.42 -17.25
N ARG A 257 9.26 -11.33 -16.05
CA ARG A 257 10.02 -12.42 -15.43
C ARG A 257 9.11 -13.40 -14.71
N LEU A 258 7.87 -13.02 -14.38
CA LEU A 258 6.92 -13.87 -13.69
C LEU A 258 6.34 -14.94 -14.61
N ASN A 259 6.00 -16.09 -14.03
CA ASN A 259 5.36 -17.19 -14.73
C ASN A 259 3.95 -16.78 -15.23
N PRO A 260 3.68 -16.81 -16.55
CA PRO A 260 2.39 -16.41 -17.09
C PRO A 260 1.22 -17.28 -16.61
N ALA A 261 1.46 -18.58 -16.36
CA ALA A 261 0.44 -19.49 -15.84
C ALA A 261 -0.01 -19.09 -14.42
N LEU A 262 0.91 -18.53 -13.64
CA LEU A 262 0.60 -18.02 -12.30
C LEU A 262 -0.21 -16.71 -12.39
N LEU A 263 0.13 -15.81 -13.32
CA LEU A 263 -0.62 -14.57 -13.54
C LEU A 263 -2.08 -14.87 -13.89
N GLU A 264 -2.32 -15.81 -14.81
CA GLU A 264 -3.67 -16.24 -15.18
C GLU A 264 -4.41 -16.88 -13.99
N ALA A 265 -3.71 -17.64 -13.14
CA ALA A 265 -4.30 -18.26 -11.95
C ALA A 265 -4.62 -17.26 -10.83
N VAL A 266 -3.87 -16.16 -10.73
CA VAL A 266 -4.16 -15.05 -9.80
C VAL A 266 -5.43 -14.33 -10.21
N ASP A 267 -5.60 -14.06 -11.50
CA ASP A 267 -6.76 -13.33 -12.01
C ASP A 267 -8.05 -14.18 -11.98
N LYS A 268 -7.95 -15.51 -12.04
CA LYS A 268 -9.10 -16.42 -11.91
C LYS A 268 -9.51 -16.63 -10.44
N PRO A 269 -10.79 -16.42 -10.07
CA PRO A 269 -11.26 -16.66 -8.71
C PRO A 269 -11.46 -18.17 -8.48
N ARG A 270 -10.53 -18.81 -7.78
CA ARG A 270 -10.70 -20.19 -7.27
C ARG A 270 -10.97 -20.21 -5.77
N LEU A 271 -11.54 -21.30 -5.28
CA LEU A 271 -11.64 -21.54 -3.84
C LEU A 271 -10.22 -21.75 -3.31
N VAL A 272 -9.82 -20.93 -2.35
CA VAL A 272 -8.53 -21.07 -1.66
C VAL A 272 -8.81 -21.44 -0.23
N LEU A 273 -8.16 -22.50 0.25
CA LEU A 273 -8.26 -22.95 1.62
C LEU A 273 -7.35 -22.06 2.49
N SER A 274 -7.89 -21.50 3.58
CA SER A 274 -7.10 -20.74 4.55
C SER A 274 -7.04 -21.47 5.87
N TRP A 275 -5.95 -21.32 6.63
CA TRP A 275 -5.85 -21.91 7.97
C TRP A 275 -6.96 -21.42 8.89
N GLU A 276 -7.38 -20.16 8.71
CA GLU A 276 -8.55 -19.60 9.39
C GLU A 276 -9.81 -20.45 9.14
N THR A 277 -10.14 -20.74 7.87
CA THR A 277 -11.33 -21.54 7.55
C THR A 277 -11.27 -22.96 8.11
N ILE A 278 -10.11 -23.63 8.00
CA ILE A 278 -9.97 -25.01 8.49
C ILE A 278 -10.15 -25.06 10.00
N ILE A 279 -9.43 -24.21 10.73
CA ILE A 279 -9.49 -24.21 12.19
C ILE A 279 -10.89 -23.80 12.65
N THR A 280 -11.55 -22.85 11.98
CA THR A 280 -12.93 -22.48 12.28
C THR A 280 -13.90 -23.64 12.08
N VAL A 281 -13.76 -24.41 11.00
CA VAL A 281 -14.62 -25.58 10.74
C VAL A 281 -14.38 -26.67 11.77
N VAL A 282 -13.12 -26.96 12.12
CA VAL A 282 -12.79 -27.96 13.15
C VAL A 282 -13.29 -27.52 14.52
N PHE A 283 -13.08 -26.24 14.87
CA PHE A 283 -13.56 -25.65 16.11
C PHE A 283 -15.08 -25.82 16.24
N TRP A 284 -15.84 -25.31 15.27
CA TRP A 284 -17.30 -25.36 15.34
C TRP A 284 -17.84 -26.78 15.20
N GLY A 285 -17.17 -27.65 14.43
CA GLY A 285 -17.47 -29.08 14.37
C GLY A 285 -17.39 -29.75 15.75
N TYR A 286 -16.31 -29.49 16.47
CA TYR A 286 -16.14 -30.02 17.83
C TYR A 286 -17.13 -29.39 18.82
N THR A 287 -17.41 -28.08 18.75
CA THR A 287 -18.43 -27.46 19.60
C THR A 287 -19.84 -28.02 19.37
N ALA A 288 -20.19 -28.34 18.13
CA ALA A 288 -21.51 -28.82 17.77
C ALA A 288 -21.68 -30.32 18.11
N TRP A 289 -20.57 -31.07 18.09
CA TRP A 289 -20.56 -32.47 18.50
C TRP A 289 -20.85 -32.65 20.00
N LEU A 290 -20.36 -31.76 20.86
CA LEU A 290 -20.52 -31.84 22.32
C LEU A 290 -21.99 -31.96 22.79
N PRO A 291 -22.95 -31.10 22.38
CA PRO A 291 -24.36 -31.29 22.75
C PRO A 291 -25.12 -32.20 21.76
N GLY A 292 -24.60 -32.37 20.55
CA GLY A 292 -25.32 -33.03 19.45
C GLY A 292 -25.55 -34.53 19.63
N HIS A 293 -24.75 -35.20 20.48
CA HIS A 293 -24.89 -36.64 20.72
C HIS A 293 -25.91 -37.00 21.80
N GLU A 294 -26.47 -36.02 22.52
CA GLU A 294 -27.39 -36.29 23.63
C GLU A 294 -28.84 -36.54 23.20
N SER A 295 -29.31 -35.93 22.09
CA SER A 295 -30.68 -36.13 21.60
C SER A 295 -30.84 -35.79 20.12
N LEU A 296 -31.87 -36.35 19.47
CA LEU A 296 -32.21 -36.05 18.07
C LEU A 296 -32.51 -34.55 17.83
N LYS A 297 -33.14 -33.90 18.81
CA LYS A 297 -33.41 -32.45 18.74
C LYS A 297 -32.13 -31.64 18.82
N MET A 298 -31.20 -31.97 19.73
CA MET A 298 -29.91 -31.28 19.82
C MET A 298 -29.06 -31.54 18.56
N ALA A 299 -29.09 -32.75 18.00
CA ALA A 299 -28.43 -33.05 16.74
C ALA A 299 -28.93 -32.15 15.59
N ALA A 300 -30.24 -31.93 15.48
CA ALA A 300 -30.82 -31.07 14.46
C ALA A 300 -30.34 -29.60 14.58
N HIS A 301 -30.29 -29.07 15.80
CA HIS A 301 -29.80 -27.71 16.07
C HIS A 301 -28.28 -27.60 15.82
N ALA A 302 -27.50 -28.63 16.14
CA ALA A 302 -26.06 -28.70 15.84
C ALA A 302 -25.81 -28.68 14.32
N VAL A 303 -26.59 -29.43 13.55
CA VAL A 303 -26.54 -29.40 12.08
C VAL A 303 -26.92 -28.03 11.54
N ALA A 304 -27.98 -27.41 12.06
CA ALA A 304 -28.40 -26.07 11.66
C ALA A 304 -27.29 -25.03 11.91
N MET A 305 -26.63 -25.11 13.07
CA MET A 305 -25.50 -24.25 13.43
C MET A 305 -24.31 -24.42 12.47
N LEU A 306 -23.91 -25.66 12.16
CA LEU A 306 -22.86 -25.91 11.18
C LEU A 306 -23.25 -25.42 9.78
N GLY A 307 -24.53 -25.51 9.41
CA GLY A 307 -25.07 -24.93 8.19
C GLY A 307 -24.89 -23.41 8.13
N VAL A 308 -25.15 -22.69 9.23
CA VAL A 308 -24.90 -21.25 9.33
C VAL A 308 -23.41 -20.95 9.20
N VAL A 309 -22.54 -21.68 9.91
CA VAL A 309 -21.08 -21.49 9.80
C VAL A 309 -20.61 -21.68 8.36
N ALA A 310 -21.03 -22.77 7.69
CA ALA A 310 -20.69 -23.04 6.30
C ALA A 310 -21.24 -21.98 5.33
N LEU A 311 -22.46 -21.50 5.57
CA LEU A 311 -23.09 -20.44 4.79
C LEU A 311 -22.27 -19.14 4.85
N TYR A 312 -21.74 -18.75 6.01
CA TYR A 312 -20.95 -17.51 6.13
C TYR A 312 -19.48 -17.68 5.71
N LEU A 313 -18.90 -18.87 5.87
CA LEU A 313 -17.52 -19.14 5.45
C LEU A 313 -17.37 -19.31 3.93
N TRP A 314 -18.29 -20.04 3.29
CA TRP A 314 -18.21 -20.33 1.85
C TRP A 314 -19.38 -19.77 1.05
N GLY A 315 -20.60 -19.89 1.57
CA GLY A 315 -21.81 -19.47 0.87
C GLY A 315 -21.81 -17.98 0.52
N TYR A 316 -21.66 -17.11 1.52
CA TYR A 316 -21.65 -15.66 1.36
C TYR A 316 -20.51 -15.19 0.43
N PRO A 317 -19.23 -15.59 0.62
CA PRO A 317 -18.16 -15.21 -0.31
C PRO A 317 -18.34 -15.76 -1.72
N ALA A 318 -18.93 -16.94 -1.91
CA ALA A 318 -19.24 -17.47 -3.24
C ALA A 318 -20.35 -16.66 -3.92
N LEU A 319 -21.43 -16.34 -3.19
CA LEU A 319 -22.56 -15.58 -3.71
C LEU A 319 -22.17 -14.14 -4.06
N MET A 320 -21.36 -13.51 -3.21
CA MET A 320 -20.79 -12.18 -3.46
C MET A 320 -19.92 -12.17 -4.71
N ARG A 321 -19.16 -13.24 -4.98
CA ARG A 321 -18.36 -13.39 -6.21
C ARG A 321 -19.23 -13.53 -7.45
N LEU A 322 -20.24 -14.40 -7.41
CA LEU A 322 -21.17 -14.61 -8.53
C LEU A 322 -21.97 -13.34 -8.87
N CYS A 323 -22.29 -12.53 -7.86
CA CYS A 323 -23.08 -11.32 -8.04
C CYS A 323 -22.24 -10.06 -8.29
N ARG A 324 -20.89 -10.15 -8.27
CA ARG A 324 -20.00 -9.00 -8.47
C ARG A 324 -20.18 -8.32 -9.84
N GLN A 325 -20.56 -9.09 -10.86
CA GLN A 325 -20.76 -8.57 -12.22
C GLN A 325 -22.13 -7.87 -12.43
N HIS A 326 -23.06 -7.97 -11.46
CA HIS A 326 -24.40 -7.40 -11.58
C HIS A 326 -24.81 -6.63 -10.31
N PRO A 327 -24.72 -5.28 -10.31
CA PRO A 327 -24.93 -4.48 -9.10
C PRO A 327 -26.32 -4.69 -8.46
N GLY A 328 -27.38 -4.80 -9.27
CA GLY A 328 -28.74 -5.04 -8.74
C GLY A 328 -29.00 -6.45 -8.15
N ARG A 329 -28.14 -7.44 -8.42
CA ARG A 329 -28.18 -8.74 -7.73
C ARG A 329 -27.40 -8.68 -6.41
N LEU A 330 -26.30 -7.93 -6.41
CA LEU A 330 -25.46 -7.70 -5.23
C LEU A 330 -26.27 -7.10 -4.08
N GLU A 331 -27.00 -6.00 -4.34
CA GLU A 331 -27.78 -5.32 -3.31
C GLU A 331 -28.87 -6.21 -2.69
N ARG A 332 -29.50 -7.06 -3.51
CA ARG A 332 -30.51 -8.01 -3.01
C ARG A 332 -29.88 -9.04 -2.09
N VAL A 333 -28.75 -9.62 -2.50
CA VAL A 333 -28.02 -10.60 -1.71
C VAL A 333 -27.57 -10.00 -0.40
N GLU A 334 -26.98 -8.79 -0.42
CA GLU A 334 -26.61 -8.07 0.80
C GLU A 334 -27.82 -7.83 1.71
N SER A 335 -28.97 -7.43 1.15
CA SER A 335 -30.19 -7.22 1.93
C SER A 335 -30.71 -8.51 2.58
N TYR A 336 -30.67 -9.64 1.87
CA TYR A 336 -31.04 -10.94 2.43
C TYR A 336 -30.10 -11.35 3.57
N PHE A 337 -28.78 -11.25 3.37
CA PHE A 337 -27.81 -11.59 4.40
C PHE A 337 -27.85 -10.63 5.59
N TRP A 338 -28.18 -9.36 5.36
CA TRP A 338 -28.41 -8.38 6.42
C TRP A 338 -29.57 -8.80 7.33
N LEU A 339 -30.71 -9.19 6.75
CA LEU A 339 -31.87 -9.68 7.50
C LEU A 339 -31.57 -10.98 8.25
N ILE A 340 -30.95 -11.95 7.59
CA ILE A 340 -30.55 -13.24 8.21
C ILE A 340 -29.60 -12.98 9.37
N SER A 341 -28.60 -12.10 9.19
CA SER A 341 -27.65 -11.73 10.24
C SER A 341 -28.35 -11.08 11.42
N LEU A 342 -29.31 -10.19 11.17
CA LEU A 342 -30.06 -9.52 12.23
C LEU A 342 -30.87 -10.53 13.05
N VAL A 343 -31.52 -11.50 12.40
CA VAL A 343 -32.23 -12.58 13.09
C VAL A 343 -31.29 -13.43 13.95
N ILE A 344 -30.14 -13.83 13.41
CA ILE A 344 -29.12 -14.59 14.16
C ILE A 344 -28.62 -13.79 15.36
N LEU A 345 -28.33 -12.51 15.17
CA LEU A 345 -27.83 -11.65 16.23
C LEU A 345 -28.89 -11.37 17.30
N PHE A 346 -30.16 -11.22 16.94
CA PHE A 346 -31.23 -10.85 17.89
C PHE A 346 -31.75 -12.04 18.70
N SER A 347 -31.76 -13.25 18.11
CA SER A 347 -32.23 -14.49 18.76
C SER A 347 -31.67 -14.72 20.19
N PRO A 348 -30.35 -14.65 20.44
CA PRO A 348 -29.81 -14.88 21.79
C PRO A 348 -30.23 -13.79 22.79
N PHE A 349 -30.33 -12.52 22.35
CA PHE A 349 -30.75 -11.42 23.22
C PHE A 349 -32.22 -11.55 23.61
N TYR A 350 -33.09 -11.92 22.66
CA TYR A 350 -34.51 -12.13 22.96
C TYR A 350 -34.71 -13.23 24.01
N LYS A 351 -33.99 -14.35 23.87
CA LYS A 351 -34.06 -15.46 24.83
C LYS A 351 -33.49 -15.10 26.19
N LEU A 352 -32.33 -14.43 26.22
CA LEU A 352 -31.72 -13.93 27.45
C LEU A 352 -32.63 -12.92 28.16
N PHE A 353 -33.23 -11.99 27.40
CA PHE A 353 -34.22 -11.04 27.89
C PHE A 353 -35.42 -11.76 28.52
N HIS A 354 -36.00 -12.73 27.81
CA HIS A 354 -37.14 -13.50 28.30
C HIS A 354 -36.79 -14.23 29.61
N HIS A 355 -35.64 -14.91 29.65
CA HIS A 355 -35.21 -15.62 30.86
C HIS A 355 -34.96 -14.68 32.04
N LEU A 356 -34.25 -13.56 31.84
CA LEU A 356 -33.98 -12.56 32.88
C LEU A 356 -35.25 -11.87 33.40
N TYR A 357 -36.24 -11.68 32.52
CA TYR A 357 -37.52 -11.06 32.88
C TYR A 357 -38.38 -11.99 33.76
N TYR A 358 -38.41 -13.29 33.46
CA TYR A 358 -39.21 -14.29 34.19
C TYR A 358 -38.48 -15.01 35.33
N LEU A 359 -37.21 -14.64 35.59
CA LEU A 359 -36.36 -15.24 36.63
C LEU A 359 -36.87 -15.01 38.07
N ASP A 360 -37.81 -14.08 38.27
CA ASP A 360 -38.42 -13.80 39.56
C ASP A 360 -39.87 -13.31 39.38
N ASN A 361 -40.79 -13.72 40.24
CA ASN A 361 -42.23 -13.46 40.11
C ASN A 361 -42.60 -11.98 40.42
N LYS A 362 -41.60 -11.13 40.67
CA LYS A 362 -41.72 -9.68 40.94
C LYS A 362 -41.32 -8.88 39.69
N ALA A 363 -42.33 -8.35 38.99
CA ALA A 363 -42.16 -7.61 37.74
C ALA A 363 -41.21 -6.39 37.83
N SER A 364 -41.05 -5.76 39.00
CA SER A 364 -40.18 -4.59 39.18
C SER A 364 -38.68 -4.91 39.26
N SER A 365 -38.30 -6.12 39.68
CA SER A 365 -36.89 -6.55 39.75
C SER A 365 -36.40 -7.17 38.43
N GLY A 366 -37.30 -7.64 37.57
CA GLY A 366 -36.99 -8.15 36.23
C GLY A 366 -36.57 -7.04 35.27
N LEU A 367 -37.31 -5.93 35.26
CA LEU A 367 -37.06 -4.81 34.33
C LEU A 367 -35.71 -4.12 34.59
N THR A 368 -35.32 -3.95 35.85
CA THR A 368 -34.04 -3.33 36.23
C THR A 368 -32.83 -4.19 35.84
N ARG A 369 -32.89 -5.51 36.03
CA ARG A 369 -31.85 -6.45 35.58
C ARG A 369 -31.68 -6.45 34.07
N VAL A 370 -32.81 -6.45 33.35
CA VAL A 370 -32.83 -6.33 31.89
C VAL A 370 -32.18 -5.03 31.44
N LEU A 371 -32.53 -3.89 32.02
CA LEU A 371 -31.94 -2.60 31.66
C LEU A 371 -30.44 -2.56 31.94
N MET A 372 -29.98 -3.16 33.04
CA MET A 372 -28.55 -3.20 33.39
C MET A 372 -27.74 -4.06 32.40
N VAL A 373 -28.21 -5.27 32.08
CA VAL A 373 -27.56 -6.16 31.11
C VAL A 373 -27.64 -5.57 29.70
N ALA A 374 -28.77 -4.98 29.33
CA ALA A 374 -28.93 -4.29 28.06
C ALA A 374 -27.98 -3.09 27.94
N ALA A 375 -27.78 -2.30 28.99
CA ALA A 375 -26.82 -1.20 28.98
C ALA A 375 -25.38 -1.69 28.80
N ILE A 376 -24.98 -2.76 29.50
CA ILE A 376 -23.64 -3.36 29.39
C ILE A 376 -23.36 -3.88 27.97
N LEU A 377 -24.38 -4.44 27.30
CA LEU A 377 -24.22 -5.00 25.95
C LEU A 377 -24.41 -3.94 24.84
N LEU A 378 -25.38 -3.04 24.98
CA LEU A 378 -25.78 -2.10 23.92
C LEU A 378 -24.91 -0.84 23.87
N VAL A 379 -24.33 -0.38 24.99
CA VAL A 379 -23.46 0.81 24.99
C VAL A 379 -22.17 0.59 24.18
N PRO A 380 -21.37 -0.46 24.42
CA PRO A 380 -20.18 -0.74 23.60
C PRO A 380 -20.55 -1.14 22.16
N LEU A 381 -21.68 -1.82 21.97
CA LEU A 381 -22.18 -2.16 20.63
C LEU A 381 -22.60 -0.88 19.87
N GLY A 382 -23.25 0.07 20.52
CA GLY A 382 -23.66 1.35 19.93
C GLY A 382 -22.46 2.20 19.52
N PHE A 383 -21.42 2.26 20.36
CA PHE A 383 -20.18 2.97 20.06
C PHE A 383 -19.46 2.37 18.83
N THR A 384 -19.32 1.05 18.77
CA THR A 384 -18.68 0.36 17.63
C THR A 384 -19.50 0.44 16.34
N LEU A 385 -20.84 0.46 16.44
CA LEU A 385 -21.73 0.68 15.30
C LEU A 385 -21.64 2.12 14.78
N TRP A 386 -21.46 3.11 15.67
CA TRP A 386 -21.29 4.51 15.30
C TRP A 386 -20.00 4.75 14.50
N GLU A 387 -18.88 4.19 14.97
CA GLU A 387 -17.57 4.31 14.32
C GLU A 387 -17.58 3.73 12.89
N LYS A 388 -18.37 2.67 12.67
CA LYS A 388 -18.45 1.96 11.38
C LYS A 388 -19.66 2.34 10.51
N ARG A 389 -20.33 3.47 10.79
CA ARG A 389 -21.57 3.92 10.08
C ARG A 389 -21.46 3.96 8.56
N SER A 390 -20.26 4.20 8.02
CA SER A 390 -19.98 4.24 6.58
C SER A 390 -20.31 2.90 5.87
N ARG A 391 -20.29 1.76 6.59
CA ARG A 391 -20.50 0.42 6.03
C ARG A 391 -21.78 -0.27 6.52
N TRP A 392 -22.80 0.50 6.91
CA TRP A 392 -24.00 -0.01 7.59
C TRP A 392 -24.71 -1.19 6.89
N ARG A 393 -24.73 -1.21 5.55
CA ARG A 393 -25.30 -2.30 4.74
C ARG A 393 -24.61 -3.65 4.96
N THR A 394 -23.34 -3.63 5.37
CA THR A 394 -22.53 -4.83 5.61
C THR A 394 -22.23 -5.11 7.07
N LEU A 395 -22.72 -4.27 7.99
CA LEU A 395 -22.39 -4.35 9.40
C LEU A 395 -22.86 -5.65 10.06
N PRO A 396 -24.14 -6.04 10.01
CA PRO A 396 -24.62 -7.24 10.71
C PRO A 396 -23.90 -8.52 10.27
N GLN A 397 -23.73 -8.70 8.96
CA GLN A 397 -23.01 -9.84 8.41
C GLN A 397 -21.53 -9.86 8.79
N SER A 398 -20.89 -8.69 8.87
CA SER A 398 -19.52 -8.57 9.37
C SER A 398 -19.43 -8.94 10.86
N ILE A 399 -20.43 -8.57 11.67
CA ILE A 399 -20.48 -8.93 13.09
C ILE A 399 -20.64 -10.45 13.24
N VAL A 400 -21.58 -11.06 12.52
CA VAL A 400 -21.79 -12.52 12.54
C VAL A 400 -20.52 -13.26 12.12
N LYS A 401 -19.89 -12.86 11.01
CA LYS A 401 -18.60 -13.44 10.58
C LYS A 401 -17.51 -13.26 11.65
N THR A 402 -17.47 -12.10 12.30
CA THR A 402 -16.50 -11.83 13.37
C THR A 402 -16.72 -12.78 14.53
N ILE A 403 -17.97 -12.98 14.98
CA ILE A 403 -18.30 -13.94 16.06
C ILE A 403 -17.91 -15.37 15.67
N ILE A 404 -18.17 -15.79 14.43
CA ILE A 404 -17.79 -17.11 13.92
C ILE A 404 -16.26 -17.32 13.94
N VAL A 405 -15.50 -16.30 13.55
CA VAL A 405 -14.03 -16.42 13.42
C VAL A 405 -13.29 -16.08 14.72
N PHE A 406 -13.92 -15.32 15.62
CA PHE A 406 -13.29 -14.74 16.82
C PHE A 406 -12.56 -15.78 17.70
N PRO A 407 -13.15 -16.94 18.05
CA PRO A 407 -12.47 -17.93 18.90
C PRO A 407 -11.15 -18.39 18.29
N VAL A 408 -11.11 -18.54 16.96
CA VAL A 408 -9.93 -18.99 16.23
C VAL A 408 -8.85 -17.91 16.17
N LYS A 409 -9.23 -16.63 16.03
CA LYS A 409 -8.27 -15.52 16.09
C LYS A 409 -7.60 -15.45 17.46
N VAL A 410 -8.39 -15.55 18.53
CA VAL A 410 -7.87 -15.60 19.90
C VAL A 410 -6.89 -16.77 20.07
N ILE A 411 -7.22 -17.96 19.57
CA ILE A 411 -6.34 -19.13 19.62
C ILE A 411 -5.01 -18.87 18.89
N ARG A 412 -5.05 -18.25 17.70
CA ARG A 412 -3.84 -17.98 16.89
C ARG A 412 -2.91 -16.94 17.50
N ASP A 413 -3.45 -15.96 18.22
CA ASP A 413 -2.67 -14.87 18.80
C ASP A 413 -2.01 -15.25 20.15
N LEU A 414 -2.33 -16.43 20.69
CA LEU A 414 -1.78 -16.93 21.96
C LEU A 414 -0.44 -17.67 21.78
N PRO A 415 0.44 -17.69 22.82
CA PRO A 415 1.66 -18.48 22.82
C PRO A 415 1.39 -19.97 22.51
N PRO A 416 2.31 -20.70 21.87
CA PRO A 416 2.04 -22.03 21.31
C PRO A 416 1.51 -23.05 22.33
N LEU A 417 2.02 -23.05 23.57
CA LEU A 417 1.51 -23.93 24.64
C LEU A 417 0.07 -23.56 25.06
N VAL A 418 -0.23 -22.28 25.14
CA VAL A 418 -1.57 -21.77 25.50
C VAL A 418 -2.54 -21.99 24.35
N ASN A 419 -2.08 -21.88 23.10
CA ASN A 419 -2.87 -22.14 21.90
C ASN A 419 -3.41 -23.58 21.88
N VAL A 420 -2.59 -24.58 22.20
CA VAL A 420 -3.05 -25.98 22.28
C VAL A 420 -4.13 -26.17 23.37
N LEU A 421 -3.90 -25.61 24.56
CA LEU A 421 -4.86 -25.69 25.66
C LEU A 421 -6.16 -24.95 25.31
N ALA A 422 -6.06 -23.74 24.75
CA ALA A 422 -7.17 -22.92 24.31
C ALA A 422 -7.97 -23.59 23.18
N ALA A 423 -7.31 -24.29 22.26
CA ALA A 423 -7.96 -25.05 21.19
C ALA A 423 -8.83 -26.20 21.71
N ILE A 424 -8.57 -26.71 22.92
CA ILE A 424 -9.38 -27.76 23.56
C ILE A 424 -10.46 -27.15 24.46
N LEU A 425 -10.10 -26.14 25.28
CA LEU A 425 -10.99 -25.56 26.30
C LEU A 425 -12.00 -24.56 25.73
N LEU A 426 -11.61 -23.70 24.78
CA LEU A 426 -12.52 -22.70 24.21
C LEU A 426 -13.73 -23.34 23.54
N PRO A 427 -13.59 -24.38 22.71
CA PRO A 427 -14.78 -25.03 22.16
C PRO A 427 -15.72 -25.57 23.23
N MET A 428 -15.19 -26.13 24.32
CA MET A 428 -16.00 -26.67 25.41
C MET A 428 -16.79 -25.55 26.11
N LEU A 429 -16.13 -24.43 26.40
CA LEU A 429 -16.77 -23.26 26.99
C LEU A 429 -17.85 -22.68 26.05
N TYR A 430 -17.57 -22.59 24.76
CA TYR A 430 -18.53 -22.15 23.75
C TYR A 430 -19.71 -23.12 23.64
N GLY A 431 -19.47 -24.43 23.72
CA GLY A 431 -20.51 -25.45 23.74
C GLY A 431 -21.50 -25.21 24.88
N ILE A 432 -21.01 -24.98 26.10
CA ILE A 432 -21.84 -24.70 27.29
C ILE A 432 -22.65 -23.41 27.11
N ILE A 433 -22.01 -22.32 26.64
CA ILE A 433 -22.72 -21.05 26.41
C ILE A 433 -23.81 -21.22 25.35
N ILE A 434 -23.49 -21.90 24.25
CA ILE A 434 -24.41 -22.11 23.15
C ILE A 434 -25.55 -23.01 23.58
N GLU A 435 -25.29 -24.05 24.37
CA GLU A 435 -26.33 -24.89 24.93
C GLU A 435 -27.29 -24.04 25.79
N MET A 436 -26.74 -23.26 26.72
CA MET A 436 -27.52 -22.38 27.60
C MET A 436 -28.37 -21.34 26.82
N VAL A 437 -27.86 -20.81 25.71
CA VAL A 437 -28.50 -19.69 24.98
C VAL A 437 -29.39 -20.17 23.84
N TYR A 438 -29.02 -21.24 23.14
CA TYR A 438 -29.68 -21.71 21.92
C TYR A 438 -30.41 -23.03 22.08
N PHE A 439 -29.94 -23.94 22.94
CA PHE A 439 -30.42 -25.31 23.08
C PHE A 439 -31.00 -25.57 24.48
N ILE A 440 -32.19 -25.04 24.77
CA ILE A 440 -32.92 -25.45 25.98
C ILE A 440 -33.95 -26.53 25.60
N LYS A 441 -34.02 -27.57 26.44
CA LYS A 441 -34.86 -28.77 26.34
C LYS A 441 -36.35 -28.49 26.18
#